data_AF-A0A4P7UDD5-F1
#
_entry.id   AF-A0A4P7UDD5-F1
#
_cell.length_a   1.000
_cell.length_b   1.000
_cell.length_c   1.000
_cell.angle_alpha   90.00
_cell.angle_beta   90.00
_cell.angle_gamma   90.00
#
_symmetry.space_group_name_H-M   'P 1'
#
loop_
_entity.id
_entity.type
_entity.pdbx_description
1 polymer ?
#
loop_
_entity_poly.entity_id
_entity_poly.type
_entity_poly.pdbx_seq_one_letter_code
_entity_poly.pdbx_strand_id
1 'polypeptide(L)'
;MFERVRRRLRRPDRQARPAPPNPTPAPSATQRRAPDQIEVLSIAFELDVRLCQLQLTSFDRFFDLDSLARFTVLVNGGEPVLEELRRHAETLRPQLRDKLVLMEPHELRGGDFNSWRGQQILKLIFSRRVETSHYLVLDAKNHLIKPATAGDWFDEQGRARTTIIPTSNLMRPLLIASYEVFGLDADPMAPVMPTITPYLMHTRLTRAMMREVGQRAGVPFVRAFKRNYPQVGSSSSTTPTCCSASARSTTTTTTTCPTASRSSRPTRRTRT
;
A
#
# COMPACT_ATOMS: atom_id res chain seq x y z
N MET A 1 -17.37 -16.70 5.06
CA MET A 1 -15.96 -16.46 4.64
C MET A 1 -15.02 -16.34 5.85
N PHE A 2 -15.32 -15.49 6.84
CA PHE A 2 -14.53 -15.35 8.09
C PHE A 2 -14.41 -16.65 8.91
N GLU A 3 -15.42 -17.51 8.89
CA GLU A 3 -15.39 -18.86 9.51
C GLU A 3 -14.29 -19.76 8.94
N ARG A 4 -13.97 -19.68 7.64
CA ARG A 4 -12.88 -20.48 7.02
C ARG A 4 -11.49 -19.97 7.41
N VAL A 5 -11.34 -18.66 7.63
CA VAL A 5 -10.10 -18.08 8.15
C VAL A 5 -9.91 -18.46 9.62
N ARG A 6 -10.99 -18.40 10.42
CA ARG A 6 -10.99 -18.91 11.81
C ARG A 6 -10.60 -20.38 11.90
N ARG A 7 -11.12 -21.25 11.03
CA ARG A 7 -10.78 -22.69 11.02
C ARG A 7 -9.35 -22.98 10.57
N ARG A 8 -8.72 -22.13 9.73
CA ARG A 8 -7.31 -22.31 9.31
C ARG A 8 -6.29 -21.71 10.29
N LEU A 9 -6.68 -20.70 11.07
CA LEU A 9 -5.84 -20.11 12.12
C LEU A 9 -6.00 -20.77 13.49
N ARG A 10 -7.11 -21.48 13.74
CA ARG A 10 -7.26 -22.38 14.88
C ARG A 10 -6.52 -23.69 14.60
N ARG A 11 -5.23 -23.74 14.93
CA ARG A 11 -4.54 -25.03 15.13
C ARG A 11 -5.24 -25.78 16.29
N PRO A 12 -5.61 -27.06 16.12
CA PRO A 12 -6.25 -27.87 17.18
C PRO A 12 -5.39 -28.02 18.43
N ASP A 13 -4.05 -27.97 18.30
CA ASP A 13 -3.12 -28.06 19.42
C ASP A 13 -2.57 -26.70 19.85
N ARG A 14 -3.45 -25.81 20.32
CA ARG A 14 -3.00 -24.67 21.12
C ARG A 14 -2.85 -25.15 22.57
N GLN A 15 -1.85 -26.01 22.83
CA GLN A 15 -1.27 -26.10 24.17
C GLN A 15 -1.04 -24.67 24.66
N ALA A 16 -1.43 -24.38 25.91
CA ALA A 16 -1.35 -23.07 26.52
C ALA A 16 0.03 -22.47 26.22
N ARG A 17 0.10 -21.56 25.24
CA ARG A 17 1.34 -20.84 24.97
C ARG A 17 1.62 -20.05 26.24
N PRO A 18 2.85 -20.12 26.79
CA PRO A 18 3.22 -19.25 27.89
C PRO A 18 2.86 -17.81 27.48
N ALA A 19 2.31 -17.06 28.43
CA ALA A 19 1.98 -15.67 28.22
C ALA A 19 3.17 -15.00 27.52
N PRO A 20 2.95 -14.20 26.47
CA PRO A 20 4.05 -13.50 25.82
C PRO A 20 4.86 -12.80 26.92
N PRO A 21 6.20 -12.88 26.88
CA PRO A 21 7.02 -12.23 27.89
C PRO A 21 6.54 -10.79 28.04
N ASN A 22 6.41 -10.33 29.30
CA ASN A 22 6.04 -8.94 29.58
C ASN A 22 6.83 -8.04 28.63
N PRO A 23 6.16 -7.14 27.89
CA PRO A 23 6.86 -6.28 26.95
C PRO A 23 7.99 -5.62 27.70
N THR A 24 9.22 -5.81 27.22
CA THR A 24 10.41 -5.16 27.79
C THR A 24 10.03 -3.70 28.03
N PRO A 25 10.17 -3.17 29.26
CA PRO A 25 9.78 -1.80 29.56
C PRO A 25 10.40 -0.92 28.48
N ALA A 26 9.54 -0.13 27.82
CA ALA A 26 9.98 0.76 26.76
C ALA A 26 11.19 1.53 27.31
N PRO A 27 12.29 1.64 26.54
CA PRO A 27 13.49 2.33 27.00
C PRO A 27 13.07 3.64 27.65
N SER A 28 13.55 3.87 28.89
CA SER A 28 13.27 5.06 29.69
C SER A 28 13.20 6.27 28.77
N ALA A 29 12.13 7.07 28.89
CA ALA A 29 11.83 8.18 28.00
C ALA A 29 12.89 9.30 28.10
N THR A 30 14.10 9.03 27.63
CA THR A 30 15.05 10.05 27.23
C THR A 30 14.32 10.86 26.17
N GLN A 31 14.05 12.13 26.47
CA GLN A 31 13.30 13.05 25.61
C GLN A 31 13.77 12.90 24.16
N ARG A 32 12.92 12.31 23.31
CA ARG A 32 13.23 12.16 21.91
C ARG A 32 12.97 13.51 21.27
N ARG A 33 14.00 14.20 20.82
CA ARG A 33 13.81 15.38 19.96
C ARG A 33 13.11 14.94 18.68
N ALA A 34 12.29 15.83 18.11
CA ALA A 34 11.78 15.64 16.75
C ALA A 34 12.98 15.40 15.81
N PRO A 35 12.83 14.55 14.78
CA PRO A 35 13.90 14.35 13.83
C PRO A 35 14.14 15.65 13.06
N ASP A 36 15.42 16.02 12.88
CA ASP A 36 15.80 17.22 12.13
C ASP A 36 15.39 17.13 10.65
N GLN A 37 15.30 15.90 10.12
CA GLN A 37 14.89 15.63 8.75
C GLN A 37 13.92 14.46 8.62
N ILE A 38 13.11 14.50 7.57
CA ILE A 38 12.17 13.44 7.21
C ILE A 38 12.37 12.96 5.77
N GLU A 39 12.13 11.66 5.53
CA GLU A 39 11.96 11.13 4.17
C GLU A 39 10.49 11.14 3.77
N VAL A 40 10.22 11.51 2.52
CA VAL A 40 8.88 11.50 1.93
C VAL A 40 8.81 10.38 0.89
N LEU A 41 7.75 9.59 0.96
CA LEU A 41 7.37 8.61 -0.04
C LEU A 41 6.06 9.06 -0.70
N SER A 42 6.06 9.15 -2.02
CA SER A 42 4.84 9.20 -2.83
C SER A 42 4.74 8.01 -3.75
N ILE A 43 3.53 7.63 -4.11
CA ILE A 43 3.25 6.62 -5.14
C ILE A 43 2.42 7.27 -6.22
N ALA A 44 2.88 7.17 -7.46
CA ALA A 44 2.20 7.66 -8.65
C ALA A 44 1.94 6.50 -9.62
N PHE A 45 0.82 6.55 -10.32
CA PHE A 45 0.51 5.66 -11.43
C PHE A 45 0.18 6.49 -12.68
N GLU A 46 -0.11 5.83 -13.80
CA GLU A 46 -0.30 6.48 -15.10
C GLU A 46 -1.27 7.66 -15.07
N LEU A 47 -2.45 7.50 -14.46
CA LEU A 47 -3.46 8.57 -14.42
C LEU A 47 -3.15 9.68 -13.40
N ASP A 48 -2.16 9.45 -12.53
CA ASP A 48 -1.77 10.35 -11.45
C ASP A 48 -0.57 11.22 -11.83
N VAL A 49 -0.01 11.09 -13.04
CA VAL A 49 1.22 11.79 -13.44
C VAL A 49 1.13 13.31 -13.23
N ARG A 50 0.01 13.93 -13.62
CA ARG A 50 -0.24 15.36 -13.44
C ARG A 50 -0.41 15.76 -11.97
N LEU A 51 -1.04 14.90 -11.17
CA LEU A 51 -1.17 15.12 -9.72
C LEU A 51 0.19 15.02 -9.03
N CYS A 52 1.03 14.07 -9.45
CA CYS A 52 2.39 13.94 -8.95
C CYS A 52 3.26 15.14 -9.33
N GLN A 53 3.15 15.67 -10.56
CA GLN A 53 3.82 16.91 -10.96
C GLN A 53 3.41 18.08 -10.04
N LEU A 54 2.10 18.25 -9.81
CA LEU A 54 1.58 19.27 -8.89
C LEU A 54 2.10 19.07 -7.45
N GLN A 55 2.14 17.83 -6.96
CA GLN A 55 2.70 17.50 -5.66
C GLN A 55 4.17 17.93 -5.57
N LEU A 56 5.00 17.55 -6.55
CA LEU A 56 6.42 17.91 -6.58
C LEU A 56 6.60 19.43 -6.61
N THR A 57 5.86 20.15 -7.46
CA THR A 57 5.87 21.62 -7.51
C THR A 57 5.42 22.23 -6.18
N SER A 58 4.43 21.64 -5.50
CA SER A 58 3.97 22.14 -4.21
C SER A 58 5.03 21.96 -3.11
N PHE A 59 5.77 20.85 -3.11
CA PHE A 59 6.88 20.63 -2.19
C PHE A 59 8.05 21.56 -2.51
N ASP A 60 8.37 21.73 -3.79
CA ASP A 60 9.40 22.67 -4.21
C ASP A 60 9.05 24.10 -3.77
N ARG A 61 7.78 24.50 -3.76
CA ARG A 61 7.39 25.85 -3.37
C ARG A 61 7.22 26.05 -1.88
N PHE A 62 6.67 25.05 -1.18
CA PHE A 62 6.14 25.23 0.16
C PHE A 62 6.79 24.37 1.24
N PHE A 63 7.59 23.37 0.89
CA PHE A 63 8.28 22.58 1.91
C PHE A 63 9.65 23.18 2.23
N ASP A 64 10.00 23.23 3.51
CA ASP A 64 11.36 23.53 3.95
C ASP A 64 12.28 22.36 3.58
N LEU A 65 13.02 22.53 2.49
CA LEU A 65 13.88 21.50 1.91
C LEU A 65 15.12 21.21 2.75
N ASP A 66 15.49 22.05 3.72
CA ASP A 66 16.58 21.76 4.65
C ASP A 66 16.16 20.70 5.67
N SER A 67 14.86 20.66 6.00
CA SER A 67 14.22 19.61 6.81
C SER A 67 13.83 18.35 5.99
N LEU A 68 14.08 18.33 4.68
CA LEU A 68 13.81 17.17 3.81
C LEU A 68 15.08 16.35 3.61
N ALA A 69 15.08 15.08 4.04
CA ALA A 69 16.20 14.17 3.77
C ALA A 69 16.16 13.68 2.31
N ARG A 70 15.01 13.17 1.87
CA ARG A 70 14.80 12.59 0.54
C ARG A 70 13.32 12.65 0.17
N PHE A 71 13.02 12.86 -1.10
CA PHE A 71 11.68 12.67 -1.66
C PHE A 71 11.73 11.52 -2.66
N THR A 72 11.09 10.40 -2.37
CA THR A 72 11.01 9.27 -3.31
C THR A 72 9.63 9.16 -3.91
N VAL A 73 9.55 9.10 -5.24
CA VAL A 73 8.32 8.75 -5.98
C VAL A 73 8.47 7.32 -6.51
N LEU A 74 7.59 6.43 -6.06
CA LEU A 74 7.41 5.11 -6.67
C LEU A 74 6.48 5.23 -7.87
N VAL A 75 7.05 5.08 -9.07
CA VAL A 75 6.34 5.20 -10.34
C VAL A 75 5.77 3.85 -10.75
N ASN A 76 4.54 3.58 -10.33
CA ASN A 76 3.77 2.40 -10.71
C ASN A 76 2.94 2.64 -11.99
N GLY A 77 3.60 3.15 -13.03
CA GLY A 77 3.01 3.45 -14.34
C GLY A 77 3.92 3.11 -15.54
N GLY A 78 5.08 2.51 -15.28
CA GLY A 78 6.07 2.15 -16.31
C GLY A 78 6.89 3.34 -16.82
N GLU A 79 7.77 3.05 -17.77
CA GLU A 79 8.76 4.00 -18.31
C GLU A 79 8.17 5.32 -18.86
N PRO A 80 7.03 5.34 -19.59
CA PRO A 80 6.49 6.61 -20.10
C PRO A 80 6.15 7.62 -18.99
N VAL A 81 5.62 7.13 -17.87
CA VAL A 81 5.28 7.96 -16.70
C VAL A 81 6.54 8.43 -16.00
N LEU A 82 7.54 7.55 -15.89
CA LEU A 82 8.83 7.86 -15.29
C LEU A 82 9.57 8.96 -16.07
N GLU A 83 9.59 8.86 -17.40
CA GLU A 83 10.17 9.87 -18.30
C GLU A 83 9.45 11.22 -18.24
N GLU A 84 8.11 11.20 -18.12
CA GLU A 84 7.35 12.44 -17.92
C GLU A 84 7.70 13.11 -16.57
N LEU A 85 7.86 12.33 -15.50
CA LEU A 85 8.28 12.85 -14.20
C LEU A 85 9.74 13.32 -14.19
N ARG A 86 10.65 12.64 -14.91
CA ARG A 86 12.04 13.09 -15.09
C ARG A 86 12.09 14.45 -15.79
N ARG A 87 11.36 14.61 -16.89
CA ARG A 87 11.26 15.92 -17.59
C ARG A 87 10.69 17.02 -16.70
N HIS A 88 9.69 16.71 -15.88
CA HIS A 88 9.15 17.67 -14.92
C HIS A 88 10.16 18.01 -13.82
N ALA A 89 10.91 17.02 -13.33
CA ALA A 89 11.93 17.21 -12.30
C ALA A 89 12.97 18.26 -12.70
N GLU A 90 13.34 18.33 -13.99
CA GLU A 90 14.26 19.36 -14.49
C GLU A 90 13.76 20.81 -14.28
N THR A 91 12.46 21.01 -14.13
CA THR A 91 11.86 22.33 -13.87
C THR A 91 11.89 22.76 -12.40
N LEU A 92 12.21 21.84 -11.49
CA LEU A 92 12.24 22.09 -10.04
C LEU A 92 13.54 22.80 -9.62
N ARG A 93 13.53 23.48 -8.46
CA ARG A 93 14.75 24.09 -7.90
C ARG A 93 15.82 23.01 -7.66
N PRO A 94 17.13 23.34 -7.84
CA PRO A 94 18.23 22.39 -7.62
C PRO A 94 18.15 21.67 -6.27
N GLN A 95 17.80 22.40 -5.21
CA GLN A 95 17.71 21.86 -3.85
C GLN A 95 16.73 20.68 -3.71
N LEU A 96 15.58 20.69 -4.41
CA LEU A 96 14.66 19.55 -4.40
C LEU A 96 15.13 18.46 -5.36
N ARG A 97 15.65 18.82 -6.54
CA ARG A 97 16.15 17.85 -7.53
C ARG A 97 17.22 16.93 -6.93
N ASP A 98 18.16 17.50 -6.17
CA ASP A 98 19.24 16.74 -5.52
C ASP A 98 18.74 15.75 -4.46
N LYS A 99 17.51 15.94 -3.97
CA LYS A 99 16.84 15.08 -2.97
C LYS A 99 15.78 14.16 -3.58
N LEU A 100 15.43 14.34 -4.85
CA LEU A 100 14.37 13.62 -5.53
C LEU A 100 14.89 12.30 -6.10
N VAL A 101 14.21 11.21 -5.77
CA VAL A 101 14.46 9.88 -6.32
C VAL A 101 13.20 9.40 -7.01
N LEU A 102 13.28 9.18 -8.31
CA LEU A 102 12.23 8.53 -9.10
C LEU A 102 12.63 7.08 -9.31
N MET A 103 11.79 6.14 -8.90
CA MET A 103 12.10 4.72 -9.02
C MET A 103 10.86 3.88 -9.30
N GLU A 104 11.05 2.72 -9.93
CA GLU A 104 9.99 1.78 -10.22
C GLU A 104 9.83 0.73 -9.09
N PRO A 105 8.64 0.13 -8.93
CA PRO A 105 8.38 -0.92 -7.93
C PRO A 105 9.36 -2.09 -7.96
N HIS A 106 9.82 -2.49 -9.15
CA HIS A 106 10.68 -3.66 -9.33
C HIS A 106 12.07 -3.45 -8.68
N GLU A 107 12.52 -2.19 -8.58
CA GLU A 107 13.75 -1.82 -7.91
C GLU A 107 13.67 -2.00 -6.38
N LEU A 108 12.47 -1.95 -5.79
CA LEU A 108 12.25 -2.34 -4.39
C LEU A 108 12.15 -3.85 -4.22
N ARG A 109 11.39 -4.50 -5.12
CA ARG A 109 11.17 -5.94 -5.12
C ARG A 109 10.53 -6.38 -6.43
N GLY A 110 11.00 -7.49 -7.00
CA GLY A 110 10.29 -8.13 -8.10
C GLY A 110 8.87 -8.60 -7.74
N GLY A 111 7.95 -8.51 -8.70
CA GLY A 111 6.57 -8.98 -8.61
C GLY A 111 5.56 -7.95 -9.12
N ASP A 112 4.29 -8.38 -9.24
CA ASP A 112 3.20 -7.51 -9.67
C ASP A 112 2.61 -6.71 -8.49
N PHE A 113 2.61 -5.38 -8.63
CA PHE A 113 2.04 -4.42 -7.68
C PHE A 113 0.95 -3.53 -8.29
N ASN A 114 0.44 -3.86 -9.49
CA ASN A 114 -0.59 -3.10 -10.22
C ASN A 114 -2.02 -3.29 -9.67
N SER A 115 -2.14 -3.42 -8.36
CA SER A 115 -3.42 -3.50 -7.66
C SER A 115 -3.42 -2.51 -6.50
N TRP A 116 -4.60 -2.11 -6.06
CA TRP A 116 -4.76 -1.33 -4.83
C TRP A 116 -3.99 -1.93 -3.65
N ARG A 117 -4.00 -3.27 -3.52
CA ARG A 117 -3.22 -4.00 -2.51
C ARG A 117 -1.72 -3.91 -2.75
N GLY A 118 -1.29 -4.01 -4.00
CA GLY A 118 0.10 -3.83 -4.39
C GLY A 118 0.65 -2.47 -3.94
N GLN A 119 -0.14 -1.41 -4.12
CA GLN A 119 0.21 -0.07 -3.64
C GLN A 119 0.36 -0.01 -2.11
N GLN A 120 -0.56 -0.62 -1.35
CA GLN A 120 -0.40 -0.67 0.12
C GLN A 120 0.86 -1.44 0.54
N ILE A 121 1.21 -2.51 -0.18
CA ILE A 121 2.45 -3.24 0.07
C ILE A 121 3.67 -2.36 -0.22
N LEU A 122 3.66 -1.60 -1.33
CA LEU A 122 4.76 -0.70 -1.70
C LEU A 122 5.05 0.33 -0.59
N LYS A 123 4.01 0.96 -0.04
CA LYS A 123 4.13 1.91 1.09
C LYS A 123 4.85 1.33 2.30
N LEU A 124 4.62 0.04 2.57
CA LEU A 124 5.20 -0.66 3.72
C LEU A 124 6.62 -1.16 3.43
N ILE A 125 6.86 -1.78 2.26
CA ILE A 125 8.20 -2.32 1.94
C ILE A 125 9.23 -1.22 1.70
N PHE A 126 8.80 -0.02 1.30
CA PHE A 126 9.68 1.15 1.18
C PHE A 126 10.43 1.44 2.48
N SER A 127 9.84 1.14 3.64
CA SER A 127 10.51 1.28 4.93
C SER A 127 11.88 0.61 4.98
N ARG A 128 12.21 -0.38 4.13
CA ARG A 128 13.53 -1.03 4.05
C ARG A 128 14.64 -0.15 3.49
N ARG A 129 14.29 0.90 2.74
CA ARG A 129 15.21 1.88 2.15
C ARG A 129 15.33 3.16 2.97
N VAL A 130 14.40 3.38 3.89
CA VAL A 130 14.38 4.57 4.76
C VAL A 130 15.48 4.49 5.81
N GLU A 131 16.25 5.56 5.93
CA GLU A 131 17.33 5.72 6.91
C GLU A 131 16.86 6.54 8.13
N THR A 132 15.91 7.44 7.91
CA THR A 132 15.29 8.27 8.96
C THR A 132 14.39 7.46 9.91
N SER A 133 14.18 8.01 11.12
CA SER A 133 13.37 7.36 12.17
C SER A 133 11.89 7.21 11.78
N HIS A 134 11.41 8.16 10.96
CA HIS A 134 10.06 8.23 10.41
C HIS A 134 10.11 8.64 8.95
N TYR A 135 9.11 8.23 8.19
CA TYR A 135 8.91 8.69 6.82
C TYR A 135 7.44 9.01 6.58
N LEU A 136 7.20 10.07 5.81
CA LEU A 136 5.87 10.53 5.45
C LEU A 136 5.41 9.81 4.19
N VAL A 137 4.27 9.13 4.27
CA VAL A 137 3.64 8.46 3.13
C VAL A 137 2.52 9.31 2.57
N LEU A 138 2.60 9.56 1.26
CA LEU A 138 1.66 10.34 0.46
C LEU A 138 1.10 9.49 -0.69
N ASP A 139 -0.12 9.83 -1.09
CA ASP A 139 -0.62 9.53 -2.43
C ASP A 139 -0.24 10.71 -3.35
N ALA A 140 -0.15 10.50 -4.66
CA ALA A 140 0.15 11.58 -5.62
C ALA A 140 -0.81 12.78 -5.55
N LYS A 141 -2.04 12.58 -5.06
CA LYS A 141 -3.04 13.65 -4.86
C LYS A 141 -2.75 14.60 -3.69
N ASN A 142 -1.85 14.26 -2.77
CA ASN A 142 -1.55 15.12 -1.62
C ASN A 142 -0.60 16.25 -2.04
N HIS A 143 -1.02 17.51 -1.93
CA HIS A 143 -0.18 18.67 -2.25
C HIS A 143 -0.24 19.70 -1.12
N LEU A 144 0.82 20.50 -1.00
CA LEU A 144 0.91 21.58 -0.03
C LEU A 144 0.25 22.84 -0.60
N ILE A 145 -0.50 23.54 0.24
CA ILE A 145 -1.12 24.84 -0.09
C ILE A 145 -0.57 26.00 0.74
N LYS A 146 0.33 25.70 1.68
CA LYS A 146 0.97 26.64 2.59
C LYS A 146 2.35 26.11 2.99
N PRO A 147 3.27 26.99 3.46
CA PRO A 147 4.56 26.57 3.98
C PRO A 147 4.46 25.46 5.03
N ALA A 148 5.38 24.49 4.98
CA ALA A 148 5.47 23.39 5.93
C ALA A 148 6.92 22.90 6.13
N THR A 149 7.22 22.32 7.28
CA THR A 149 8.55 21.83 7.70
C THR A 149 8.44 20.47 8.37
N ALA A 150 9.47 19.62 8.36
CA ALA A 150 9.40 18.30 9.03
C ALA A 150 8.80 18.35 10.46
N GLY A 151 9.04 19.43 11.20
CA GLY A 151 8.50 19.67 12.54
C GLY A 151 6.97 19.73 12.64
N ASP A 152 6.24 20.09 11.58
CA ASP A 152 4.77 20.17 11.63
C ASP A 152 4.09 18.80 11.86
N TRP A 153 4.83 17.71 11.59
CA TRP A 153 4.40 16.32 11.76
C TRP A 153 4.73 15.75 13.14
N PHE A 154 5.36 16.52 14.02
CA PHE A 154 5.75 16.09 15.36
C PHE A 154 5.28 17.09 16.42
N ASP A 155 5.11 16.60 17.65
CA ASP A 155 4.96 17.48 18.80
C ASP A 155 6.30 17.86 19.41
N GLU A 156 6.25 18.68 20.47
CA GLU A 156 7.43 19.18 21.19
C GLU A 156 8.26 18.05 21.83
N GLN A 157 7.67 16.86 22.02
CA GLN A 157 8.32 15.67 22.55
C GLN A 157 8.77 14.71 21.44
N GLY A 158 8.78 15.17 20.18
CA GLY A 158 9.21 14.38 19.03
C GLY A 158 8.29 13.22 18.68
N ARG A 159 7.04 13.22 19.15
CA ARG A 159 6.04 12.19 18.84
C ARG A 159 5.31 12.57 17.57
N ALA A 160 5.09 11.58 16.71
CA ALA A 160 4.31 11.73 15.48
C ALA A 160 2.91 12.28 15.78
N ARG A 161 2.53 13.38 15.12
CA ARG A 161 1.17 13.93 15.16
C ARG A 161 0.28 13.18 14.17
N THR A 162 -0.91 12.86 14.62
CA THR A 162 -1.99 12.28 13.81
C THR A 162 -3.32 12.71 14.40
N THR A 163 -4.40 12.47 13.65
CA THR A 163 -5.76 12.64 14.15
C THR A 163 -6.34 11.29 14.56
N ILE A 164 -7.40 11.34 15.36
CA ILE A 164 -8.21 10.17 15.69
C ILE A 164 -9.59 10.42 15.09
N ILE A 165 -10.13 9.41 14.42
CA ILE A 165 -11.46 9.45 13.82
C ILE A 165 -12.35 8.36 14.43
N PRO A 166 -13.67 8.57 14.47
CA PRO A 166 -14.61 7.50 14.79
C PRO A 166 -14.46 6.32 13.82
N THR A 167 -14.51 5.10 14.35
CA THR A 167 -14.46 3.91 13.50
C THR A 167 -15.76 3.73 12.72
N SER A 168 -15.66 3.60 11.40
CA SER A 168 -16.80 3.30 10.54
C SER A 168 -17.07 1.79 10.46
N ASN A 169 -18.30 1.42 10.11
CA ASN A 169 -18.66 0.03 9.83
C ASN A 169 -17.84 -0.60 8.71
N LEU A 170 -17.33 0.19 7.76
CA LEU A 170 -16.45 -0.27 6.69
C LEU A 170 -15.05 -0.63 7.21
N MET A 171 -14.56 0.07 8.23
CA MET A 171 -13.24 -0.16 8.83
C MET A 171 -13.25 -1.31 9.83
N ARG A 172 -14.36 -1.50 10.56
CA ARG A 172 -14.52 -2.54 11.57
C ARG A 172 -13.99 -3.93 11.16
N PRO A 173 -14.38 -4.53 10.01
CA PRO A 173 -13.84 -5.84 9.62
C PRO A 173 -12.33 -5.85 9.37
N LEU A 174 -11.75 -4.72 8.93
CA LEU A 174 -10.30 -4.59 8.71
C LEU A 174 -9.54 -4.52 10.04
N LEU A 175 -10.12 -3.84 11.04
CA LEU A 175 -9.58 -3.78 12.40
C LEU A 175 -9.64 -5.14 13.09
N ILE A 176 -10.78 -5.84 13.02
CA ILE A 176 -10.92 -7.20 13.55
C ILE A 176 -9.85 -8.12 12.95
N ALA A 177 -9.71 -8.13 11.63
CA ALA A 177 -8.68 -8.95 10.97
C ALA A 177 -7.26 -8.58 11.43
N SER A 178 -6.99 -7.29 11.63
CA SER A 178 -5.69 -6.81 12.13
C SER A 178 -5.44 -7.26 13.57
N TYR A 179 -6.43 -7.12 14.46
CA TYR A 179 -6.35 -7.57 15.85
C TYR A 179 -6.16 -9.08 15.94
N GLU A 180 -6.88 -9.86 15.13
CA GLU A 180 -6.72 -11.32 15.05
C GLU A 180 -5.29 -11.71 14.62
N VAL A 181 -4.70 -11.01 13.64
CA VAL A 181 -3.32 -11.24 13.21
C VAL A 181 -2.34 -11.02 14.36
N PHE A 182 -2.50 -9.96 15.15
CA PHE A 182 -1.58 -9.63 16.26
C PHE A 182 -1.95 -10.30 17.59
N GLY A 183 -3.12 -10.92 17.70
CA GLY A 183 -3.63 -11.49 18.94
C GLY A 183 -3.98 -10.41 19.97
N LEU A 184 -4.49 -9.28 19.50
CA LEU A 184 -4.92 -8.17 20.36
C LEU A 184 -6.38 -8.38 20.75
N ASP A 185 -6.68 -8.17 22.02
CA ASP A 185 -8.05 -8.05 22.53
C ASP A 185 -8.36 -6.55 22.68
N ALA A 186 -9.03 -5.99 21.67
CA ALA A 186 -9.32 -4.57 21.58
C ALA A 186 -10.69 -4.36 20.96
N ASP A 187 -11.38 -3.28 21.39
CA ASP A 187 -12.67 -2.90 20.83
C ASP A 187 -12.51 -2.45 19.37
N PRO A 188 -13.07 -3.18 18.37
CA PRO A 188 -12.97 -2.80 16.98
C PRO A 188 -13.82 -1.59 16.60
N MET A 189 -14.55 -0.99 17.55
CA MET A 189 -15.27 0.27 17.39
C MET A 189 -14.62 1.44 18.13
N ALA A 190 -13.55 1.21 18.89
CA ALA A 190 -12.78 2.30 19.49
C ALA A 190 -12.30 3.28 18.41
N PRO A 191 -12.15 4.59 18.72
CA PRO A 191 -11.58 5.55 17.79
C PRO A 191 -10.17 5.14 17.32
N VAL A 192 -9.87 5.36 16.04
CA VAL A 192 -8.62 4.91 15.41
C VAL A 192 -7.95 6.01 14.60
N MET A 193 -6.69 5.77 14.21
CA MET A 193 -6.02 6.62 13.25
C MET A 193 -6.68 6.53 11.86
N PRO A 194 -6.68 7.62 11.07
CA PRO A 194 -7.19 7.61 9.71
C PRO A 194 -6.41 6.63 8.83
N THR A 195 -7.12 5.91 7.95
CA THR A 195 -6.53 5.01 6.95
C THR A 195 -6.28 5.71 5.61
N ILE A 196 -6.01 7.02 5.66
CA ILE A 196 -5.77 7.88 4.49
C ILE A 196 -4.39 8.55 4.61
N THR A 197 -3.87 9.05 3.48
CA THR A 197 -2.66 9.87 3.46
C THR A 197 -3.00 11.36 3.64
N PRO A 198 -2.11 12.17 4.23
CA PRO A 198 -0.75 11.85 4.68
C PRO A 198 -0.71 10.89 5.88
N TYR A 199 0.29 10.00 5.93
CA TYR A 199 0.48 9.09 7.05
C TYR A 199 1.95 9.02 7.45
N LEU A 200 2.26 9.38 8.70
CA LEU A 200 3.62 9.33 9.23
C LEU A 200 3.94 7.93 9.76
N MET A 201 4.88 7.25 9.13
CA MET A 201 5.26 5.87 9.45
C MET A 201 6.50 5.84 10.35
N HIS A 202 6.45 5.10 11.45
CA HIS A 202 7.65 4.83 12.24
C HIS A 202 8.45 3.68 11.61
N THR A 203 9.63 3.98 11.04
CA THR A 203 10.43 3.06 10.23
C THR A 203 10.71 1.72 10.92
N ARG A 204 11.21 1.75 12.16
CA ARG A 204 11.53 0.53 12.92
C ARG A 204 10.28 -0.31 13.21
N LEU A 205 9.18 0.34 13.61
CA LEU A 205 7.92 -0.33 13.93
C LEU A 205 7.31 -0.97 12.68
N THR A 206 7.29 -0.26 11.55
CA THR A 206 6.80 -0.80 10.27
C THR A 206 7.59 -2.04 9.85
N ARG A 207 8.93 -1.99 9.94
CA ARG A 207 9.78 -3.17 9.65
C ARG A 207 9.49 -4.34 10.60
N ALA A 208 9.32 -4.07 11.90
CA ALA A 208 9.01 -5.10 12.89
C ALA A 208 7.64 -5.74 12.63
N MET A 209 6.62 -4.93 12.37
CA MET A 209 5.28 -5.38 12.00
C MET A 209 5.31 -6.28 10.75
N MET A 210 6.01 -5.88 9.68
CA MET A 210 6.10 -6.72 8.48
C MET A 210 6.77 -8.08 8.77
N ARG A 211 7.82 -8.11 9.59
CA ARG A 211 8.46 -9.38 10.00
C ARG A 211 7.49 -10.26 10.78
N GLU A 212 6.80 -9.70 11.77
CA GLU A 212 5.83 -10.42 12.60
C GLU A 212 4.72 -11.05 11.76
N VAL A 213 4.12 -10.28 10.84
CA VAL A 213 3.09 -10.78 9.92
C VAL A 213 3.61 -11.93 9.07
N GLY A 214 4.84 -11.83 8.56
CA GLY A 214 5.47 -12.91 7.80
C GLY A 214 5.71 -14.17 8.64
N GLN A 215 6.25 -14.00 9.85
CA GLN A 215 6.51 -15.10 10.78
C GLN A 215 5.23 -15.84 11.17
N ARG A 216 4.16 -15.12 11.53
CA ARG A 216 2.86 -15.73 11.86
C ARG A 216 2.23 -16.49 10.70
N ALA A 217 2.42 -16.00 9.48
CA ALA A 217 1.91 -16.64 8.27
C ALA A 217 2.81 -17.78 7.74
N GLY A 218 4.02 -17.95 8.29
CA GLY A 218 5.02 -18.91 7.80
C GLY A 218 5.52 -18.63 6.37
N VAL A 219 5.38 -17.39 5.89
CA VAL A 219 5.79 -16.98 4.53
C VAL A 219 6.28 -15.53 4.52
N PRO A 220 7.05 -15.08 3.52
CA PRO A 220 7.46 -13.67 3.43
C PRO A 220 6.27 -12.69 3.46
N PHE A 221 6.46 -11.54 4.11
CA PHE A 221 5.42 -10.50 4.32
C PHE A 221 4.53 -10.24 3.10
N VAL A 222 5.13 -10.00 1.92
CA VAL A 222 4.38 -9.70 0.69
C VAL A 222 3.38 -10.82 0.34
N ARG A 223 3.78 -12.08 0.50
CA ARG A 223 2.91 -13.24 0.26
C ARG A 223 1.84 -13.35 1.34
N ALA A 224 2.19 -13.10 2.61
CA ALA A 224 1.24 -13.09 3.72
C ALA A 224 0.15 -12.03 3.52
N PHE A 225 0.55 -10.79 3.21
CA PHE A 225 -0.34 -9.65 3.01
C PHE A 225 -1.28 -9.87 1.80
N LYS A 226 -0.76 -10.42 0.70
CA LYS A 226 -1.60 -10.77 -0.47
C LYS A 226 -2.65 -11.83 -0.18
N ARG A 227 -2.37 -12.80 0.70
CA ARG A 227 -3.27 -13.94 1.02
C ARG A 227 -4.40 -13.57 1.98
N ASN A 228 -4.12 -12.74 2.98
CA ASN A 228 -4.99 -12.61 4.15
C ASN A 228 -6.09 -11.54 4.04
N TYR A 229 -6.08 -10.72 2.97
CA TYR A 229 -7.12 -9.70 2.78
C TYR A 229 -8.21 -10.15 1.80
N PRO A 230 -9.50 -10.10 2.16
CA PRO A 230 -10.58 -10.26 1.20
C PRO A 230 -10.47 -9.19 0.10
N GLN A 231 -10.81 -9.55 -1.14
CA GLN A 231 -10.90 -8.61 -2.25
C GLN A 231 -12.12 -7.71 -2.00
N VAL A 232 -11.92 -6.45 -1.61
CA VAL A 232 -13.01 -5.48 -1.51
C VAL A 232 -13.47 -5.22 -2.95
N GLY A 233 -14.71 -5.56 -3.26
CA GLY A 233 -15.29 -5.42 -4.61
C GLY A 233 -15.39 -6.70 -5.44
N SER A 234 -14.90 -7.86 -4.97
CA SER A 234 -15.33 -9.13 -5.56
C SER A 234 -16.71 -9.46 -5.00
N SER A 235 -17.76 -9.01 -5.66
CA SER A 235 -19.10 -9.57 -5.52
C SER A 235 -19.03 -11.01 -6.05
N SER A 236 -18.47 -11.93 -5.26
CA SER A 236 -18.62 -13.35 -5.54
C SER A 236 -20.09 -13.69 -5.25
N SER A 237 -20.93 -13.56 -6.28
CA SER A 237 -22.21 -14.23 -6.38
C SER A 237 -21.93 -15.73 -6.48
N THR A 238 -21.47 -16.32 -5.38
CA THR A 238 -21.43 -17.78 -5.28
C THR A 238 -22.79 -18.18 -4.77
N THR A 239 -23.76 -18.27 -5.69
CA THR A 239 -24.99 -19.02 -5.47
C THR A 239 -24.55 -20.43 -5.05
N PRO A 240 -25.06 -20.97 -3.94
CA PRO A 240 -24.74 -22.34 -3.56
C PRO A 240 -25.35 -23.26 -4.62
N THR A 241 -24.51 -23.89 -5.44
CA THR A 241 -24.95 -24.96 -6.33
C THR A 241 -25.42 -26.10 -5.45
N CYS A 242 -26.74 -26.23 -5.31
CA CYS A 242 -27.39 -27.36 -4.68
C CYS A 242 -27.06 -28.59 -5.53
N CYS A 243 -26.37 -29.57 -4.95
CA CYS A 243 -26.19 -30.88 -5.55
C CYS A 243 -27.57 -31.54 -5.73
N SER A 244 -28.05 -31.64 -6.96
CA SER A 244 -29.02 -32.64 -7.38
C SER A 244 -28.29 -33.74 -8.15
N ALA A 245 -28.48 -34.97 -7.69
CA ALA A 245 -27.99 -36.18 -8.29
C ALA A 245 -28.98 -36.71 -9.36
N SER A 246 -28.45 -37.47 -10.33
CA SER A 246 -29.13 -38.33 -11.31
C SER A 246 -29.85 -37.59 -12.46
N ALA A 247 -29.82 -38.01 -13.73
CA ALA A 247 -29.62 -39.34 -14.32
C ALA A 247 -28.98 -39.24 -15.72
N ARG A 248 -28.49 -40.39 -16.20
CA ARG A 248 -27.92 -40.63 -17.53
C ARG A 248 -28.91 -40.30 -18.66
N SER A 249 -28.41 -39.76 -19.78
CA SER A 249 -28.79 -40.24 -21.12
C SER A 249 -27.75 -39.83 -22.15
N THR A 250 -27.24 -40.82 -22.86
CA THR A 250 -26.44 -40.76 -24.08
C THR A 250 -27.26 -40.25 -25.25
N THR A 251 -26.76 -39.24 -25.97
CA THR A 251 -26.95 -39.14 -27.42
C THR A 251 -25.85 -38.31 -28.07
N THR A 252 -25.16 -38.95 -29.00
CA THR A 252 -24.15 -38.39 -29.89
C THR A 252 -24.86 -37.57 -30.97
N THR A 253 -24.44 -36.34 -31.22
CA THR A 253 -24.73 -35.66 -32.50
C THR A 253 -23.54 -34.80 -32.90
N THR A 254 -22.89 -35.24 -33.96
CA THR A 254 -21.83 -34.54 -34.69
C THR A 254 -22.44 -33.33 -35.39
N THR A 255 -21.93 -32.12 -35.13
CA THR A 255 -22.28 -30.94 -35.93
C THR A 255 -21.00 -30.30 -36.47
N THR A 256 -20.92 -30.33 -37.79
CA THR A 256 -19.89 -29.79 -38.68
C THR A 256 -19.85 -28.26 -38.60
N CYS A 257 -18.65 -27.69 -38.42
CA CYS A 257 -18.39 -26.25 -38.59
C CYS A 257 -18.23 -25.91 -40.08
N PRO A 258 -18.91 -24.88 -40.61
CA PRO A 258 -18.57 -24.31 -41.91
C PRO A 258 -17.47 -23.24 -41.77
N THR A 259 -16.49 -23.36 -42.66
CA THR A 259 -15.37 -22.46 -42.89
C THR A 259 -15.85 -21.14 -43.48
N ALA A 260 -15.65 -20.02 -42.77
CA ALA A 260 -15.91 -18.69 -43.30
C ALA A 260 -14.66 -18.12 -44.00
N SER A 261 -14.80 -17.85 -45.30
CA SER A 261 -13.85 -17.18 -46.16
C SER A 261 -13.73 -15.69 -45.80
N ARG A 262 -12.51 -15.21 -45.59
CA ARG A 262 -12.23 -13.77 -45.45
C ARG A 262 -11.91 -13.17 -46.82
N SER A 263 -12.86 -12.38 -47.30
CA SER A 263 -12.76 -11.49 -48.46
C SER A 263 -11.82 -10.31 -48.14
N SER A 264 -10.91 -10.06 -49.07
CA SER A 264 -10.02 -8.90 -49.18
C SER A 264 -10.78 -7.61 -49.47
N ARG A 265 -10.43 -6.50 -48.78
CA ARG A 265 -10.79 -5.13 -49.18
C ARG A 265 -9.56 -4.21 -49.23
N PRO A 266 -9.61 -3.13 -50.03
CA PRO A 266 -8.45 -2.60 -50.73
C PRO A 266 -7.87 -1.33 -50.08
N THR A 267 -6.62 -1.10 -50.46
CA THR A 267 -5.82 0.12 -50.31
C THR A 267 -6.55 1.35 -50.85
N ARG A 268 -6.68 2.39 -50.00
CA ARG A 268 -7.12 3.72 -50.43
C ARG A 268 -5.90 4.62 -50.59
N ARG A 269 -5.73 5.08 -51.83
CA ARG A 269 -4.74 6.05 -52.32
C ARG A 269 -4.81 7.40 -51.60
N THR A 270 -3.64 7.99 -51.51
CA THR A 270 -3.29 9.39 -51.33
C THR A 270 -4.03 10.34 -52.29
N ARG A 271 -4.28 11.56 -51.81
CA ARG A 271 -4.40 12.76 -52.65
C ARG A 271 -3.86 13.96 -51.86
N THR A 272 -2.87 14.60 -52.49
CA THR A 272 -2.46 16.02 -52.46
C THR A 272 -2.30 16.70 -51.11
#